data_AF-A0A973WRM3-F1
#
_entry.id   AF-A0A973WRM3-F1
#
_cell.length_a   1.000
_cell.length_b   1.000
_cell.length_c   1.000
_cell.angle_alpha   90.00
_cell.angle_beta   90.00
_cell.angle_gamma   90.00
#
_symmetry.space_group_name_H-M   'P 1'
#
loop_
_entity.id
_entity.type
_entity.pdbx_description
1 polymer ?
#
loop_
_entity_poly.entity_id
_entity_poly.type
_entity_poly.pdbx_seq_one_letter_code
_entity_poly.pdbx_strand_id
1 'polypeptide(L)'
;MSASFERLVDGIIDALQIHVVSNSNDDFVRGQVFSAIYALNGLKLAADWKAGPLLEQVRLQDDTFAAVERLADGAAHPEIPATPRLASDISDAAAIEALRDEGDRRLGQLLLWASGADARAANRDAAAEIERLLRRSICDQLKVELATTPKSMLQQIAGGERDGGAAQG
;
A
#
# COMPACT_ATOMS: atom_id res chain seq x y z
N MET A 1 11.78 -6.60 -9.53
CA MET A 1 12.92 -7.19 -8.79
C MET A 1 13.44 -8.42 -9.55
N SER A 2 14.70 -8.81 -9.39
CA SER A 2 15.24 -10.00 -10.06
C SER A 2 14.71 -11.27 -9.39
N ALA A 3 14.18 -12.21 -10.18
CA ALA A 3 13.70 -13.52 -9.70
C ALA A 3 14.73 -14.30 -8.86
N SER A 4 15.98 -13.86 -8.81
CA SER A 4 17.05 -14.42 -7.98
C SER A 4 16.94 -14.05 -6.49
N PHE A 5 16.39 -12.89 -6.12
CA PHE A 5 16.27 -12.49 -4.71
C PHE A 5 15.14 -13.25 -3.99
N GLU A 6 13.96 -13.33 -4.61
CA GLU A 6 12.85 -14.14 -4.07
C GLU A 6 13.26 -15.60 -3.91
N ARG A 7 13.86 -16.20 -4.94
CA ARG A 7 14.38 -17.58 -4.89
C ARG A 7 15.46 -17.78 -3.81
N LEU A 8 16.26 -16.75 -3.53
CA LEU A 8 17.26 -16.81 -2.46
C LEU A 8 16.59 -16.81 -1.09
N VAL A 9 15.63 -15.90 -0.85
CA VAL A 9 14.91 -15.82 0.42
C VAL A 9 14.08 -17.09 0.67
N ASP A 10 13.38 -17.59 -0.35
CA ASP A 10 12.62 -18.84 -0.26
C ASP A 10 13.56 -20.03 0.01
N GLY A 11 14.71 -20.10 -0.66
CA GLY A 11 15.72 -21.12 -0.39
C GLY A 11 16.29 -21.08 1.03
N ILE A 12 16.45 -19.88 1.62
CA ILE A 12 16.88 -19.72 3.02
C ILE A 12 15.77 -20.17 3.97
N ILE A 13 14.51 -19.82 3.71
CA ILE A 13 13.36 -20.24 4.52
C ILE A 13 13.22 -21.77 4.50
N ASP A 14 13.27 -22.38 3.32
CA ASP A 14 13.16 -23.83 3.14
C ASP A 14 14.28 -24.56 3.89
N ALA A 15 15.52 -24.05 3.80
CA ALA A 15 16.66 -24.63 4.51
C ALA A 15 16.49 -24.55 6.03
N LEU A 16 15.99 -23.41 6.56
CA LEU A 16 15.73 -23.24 7.99
C LEU A 16 14.63 -24.19 8.48
N GLN A 17 13.56 -24.39 7.69
CA GLN A 17 12.48 -25.29 8.04
C GLN A 17 12.93 -26.75 8.03
N ILE A 18 13.53 -27.21 6.93
CA ILE A 18 13.89 -28.62 6.72
C ILE A 18 15.04 -29.04 7.64
N HIS A 19 16.06 -28.20 7.82
CA HIS A 19 17.28 -28.61 8.50
C HIS A 19 17.35 -28.18 9.95
N VAL A 20 16.69 -27.09 10.35
CA VAL A 20 16.80 -26.54 11.71
C VAL A 20 15.54 -26.80 12.52
N VAL A 21 14.36 -26.42 12.01
CA VAL A 21 13.11 -26.63 12.76
C VAL A 21 12.82 -28.11 12.96
N SER A 22 12.94 -28.94 11.92
CA SER A 22 12.64 -30.37 11.98
C SER A 22 13.61 -31.19 12.84
N ASN A 23 14.84 -30.71 13.06
CA ASN A 23 15.88 -31.44 13.79
C ASN A 23 16.18 -30.88 15.19
N SER A 24 15.52 -29.78 15.59
CA SER A 24 15.74 -29.15 16.89
C SER A 24 14.74 -29.64 17.93
N ASN A 25 15.25 -30.37 18.94
CA ASN A 25 14.49 -30.71 20.14
C ASN A 25 14.39 -29.54 21.16
N ASP A 26 15.08 -28.42 20.90
CA ASP A 26 15.05 -27.24 21.75
C ASP A 26 13.98 -26.24 21.27
N ASP A 27 12.99 -26.02 22.13
CA ASP A 27 11.85 -25.13 21.92
C ASP A 27 12.28 -23.66 21.77
N PHE A 28 13.31 -23.22 22.48
CA PHE A 28 13.85 -21.87 22.38
C PHE A 28 14.47 -21.65 20.99
N VAL A 29 15.26 -22.62 20.52
CA VAL A 29 15.87 -22.57 19.17
C VAL A 29 14.79 -22.56 18.09
N ARG A 30 13.74 -23.38 18.21
CA ARG A 30 12.60 -23.34 17.27
C ARG A 30 11.93 -21.96 17.27
N GLY A 31 11.70 -21.36 18.44
CA GLY A 31 11.14 -20.01 18.56
C GLY A 31 11.96 -18.91 17.88
N GLN A 32 13.30 -18.97 18.01
CA GLN A 32 14.21 -18.04 17.31
C GLN A 32 14.18 -18.23 15.80
N VAL A 33 14.14 -19.48 15.33
CA VAL A 33 14.06 -19.77 13.88
C VAL A 33 12.74 -19.30 13.29
N PHE A 34 11.62 -19.47 14.01
CA PHE A 34 10.34 -18.91 13.56
C PHE A 34 10.39 -17.37 13.48
N SER A 35 11.05 -16.72 14.44
CA SER A 35 11.24 -15.26 14.42
C SER A 35 12.12 -14.80 13.24
N ALA A 36 13.16 -15.58 12.90
CA ALA A 36 14.01 -15.32 11.73
C ALA A 36 13.25 -15.52 10.41
N ILE A 37 12.47 -16.59 10.28
CA ILE A 37 11.58 -16.82 9.12
C ILE A 37 10.55 -15.68 9.01
N TYR A 38 10.01 -15.21 10.13
CA TYR A 38 9.11 -14.05 10.16
C TYR A 38 9.81 -12.79 9.64
N ALA A 39 11.02 -12.49 10.12
CA ALA A 39 11.80 -11.35 9.65
C ALA A 39 12.15 -11.47 8.16
N LEU A 40 12.48 -12.65 7.66
CA LEU A 40 12.77 -12.91 6.24
C LEU A 40 11.53 -12.76 5.36
N ASN A 41 10.36 -13.21 5.82
CA ASN A 41 9.10 -12.96 5.13
C ASN A 41 8.72 -11.48 5.17
N GLY A 42 8.99 -10.80 6.29
CA GLY A 42 8.87 -9.34 6.39
C GLY A 42 9.83 -8.60 5.45
N LEU A 43 11.05 -9.11 5.27
CA LEU A 43 12.03 -8.59 4.32
C LEU A 43 11.60 -8.86 2.88
N LYS A 44 11.01 -10.03 2.59
CA LYS A 44 10.41 -10.34 1.29
C LYS A 44 9.27 -9.37 1.00
N LEU A 45 8.46 -9.02 2.01
CA LEU A 45 7.34 -8.09 1.91
C LEU A 45 7.78 -6.62 1.79
N ALA A 46 8.81 -6.22 2.54
CA ALA A 46 9.41 -4.89 2.49
C ALA A 46 10.23 -4.69 1.20
N ALA A 47 10.88 -5.74 0.71
CA ALA A 47 11.45 -5.76 -0.63
C ALA A 47 10.31 -5.76 -1.67
N ASP A 48 9.21 -6.48 -1.43
CA ASP A 48 7.96 -6.46 -2.20
C ASP A 48 7.12 -5.18 -2.02
N TRP A 49 7.74 -4.05 -1.65
CA TRP A 49 7.29 -2.74 -2.12
C TRP A 49 7.49 -2.65 -3.65
N LYS A 50 6.84 -3.60 -4.33
CA LYS A 50 6.68 -3.76 -5.76
C LYS A 50 5.91 -2.55 -6.24
N ALA A 51 6.25 -2.09 -7.43
CA ALA A 51 5.52 -1.06 -8.14
C ALA A 51 3.98 -1.24 -8.10
N GLY A 52 3.43 -2.46 -7.96
CA GLY A 52 1.99 -2.74 -7.95
C GLY A 52 1.14 -1.84 -7.03
N PRO A 53 1.26 -1.93 -5.69
CA PRO A 53 0.53 -1.05 -4.77
C PRO A 53 0.80 0.44 -5.00
N LEU A 54 2.05 0.82 -5.30
CA LEU A 54 2.39 2.22 -5.62
C LEU A 54 1.69 2.71 -6.91
N LEU A 55 1.62 1.88 -7.95
CA LEU A 55 0.92 2.14 -9.20
C LEU A 55 -0.59 2.25 -8.96
N GLU A 56 -1.14 1.42 -8.08
CA GLU A 56 -2.55 1.50 -7.68
C GLU A 56 -2.84 2.83 -6.96
N GLN A 57 -1.99 3.24 -6.01
CA GLN A 57 -2.11 4.55 -5.36
C GLN A 57 -2.03 5.70 -6.37
N VAL A 58 -1.08 5.68 -7.30
CA VAL A 58 -0.97 6.73 -8.33
C VAL A 58 -2.20 6.78 -9.24
N ARG A 59 -2.78 5.63 -9.59
CA ARG A 59 -4.04 5.57 -10.36
C ARG A 59 -5.22 6.15 -9.57
N LEU A 60 -5.34 5.81 -8.28
CA LEU A 60 -6.37 6.40 -7.39
C LEU A 60 -6.22 7.92 -7.29
N GLN A 61 -4.99 8.41 -7.19
CA GLN A 61 -4.70 9.84 -7.21
C GLN A 61 -5.09 10.48 -8.56
N ASP A 62 -4.78 9.83 -9.69
CA ASP A 62 -5.14 10.31 -11.04
C ASP A 62 -6.65 10.41 -11.24
N ASP A 63 -7.39 9.39 -10.80
CA ASP A 63 -8.87 9.41 -10.82
C ASP A 63 -9.42 10.53 -9.93
N THR A 64 -8.76 10.78 -8.79
CA THR A 64 -9.11 11.87 -7.88
C THR A 64 -8.86 13.23 -8.54
N PHE A 65 -7.71 13.45 -9.17
CA PHE A 65 -7.40 14.71 -9.87
C PHE A 65 -8.40 14.98 -10.99
N ALA A 66 -8.72 13.98 -11.82
CA ALA A 66 -9.70 14.12 -12.90
C ALA A 66 -11.13 14.42 -12.38
N ALA A 67 -11.48 13.95 -11.18
CA ALA A 67 -12.74 14.28 -10.53
C ALA A 67 -12.74 15.70 -9.95
N VAL A 68 -11.65 16.12 -9.30
CA VAL A 68 -11.51 17.48 -8.77
C VAL A 68 -11.52 18.52 -9.89
N GLU A 69 -10.80 18.28 -10.99
CA GLU A 69 -10.76 19.20 -12.15
C GLU A 69 -12.16 19.49 -12.70
N ARG A 70 -13.00 18.44 -12.85
CA ARG A 70 -14.39 18.60 -13.30
C ARG A 70 -15.27 19.36 -12.31
N LEU A 71 -15.02 19.22 -11.01
CA LEU A 71 -15.80 19.89 -9.96
C LEU A 71 -15.34 21.32 -9.70
N ALA A 72 -14.05 21.60 -9.94
CA ALA A 72 -13.42 22.90 -9.75
C ALA A 72 -13.54 23.80 -10.99
N ASP A 73 -14.26 23.36 -12.03
CA ASP A 73 -14.42 24.11 -13.28
C ASP A 73 -14.88 25.56 -13.02
N GLY A 74 -14.17 26.51 -13.62
CA GLY A 74 -14.39 27.94 -13.45
C GLY A 74 -13.97 28.53 -12.10
N ALA A 75 -13.47 27.74 -11.14
CA ALA A 75 -12.93 28.25 -9.87
C ALA A 75 -11.42 28.52 -9.96
N ALA A 76 -10.94 29.51 -9.21
CA ALA A 76 -9.51 29.68 -9.00
C ALA A 76 -9.01 28.63 -7.98
N HIS A 77 -8.32 27.61 -8.46
CA HIS A 77 -7.82 26.48 -7.66
C HIS A 77 -6.30 26.30 -7.83
N PRO A 78 -5.61 25.64 -6.86
CA PRO A 78 -4.23 25.21 -7.02
C PRO A 78 -4.06 24.33 -8.26
N GLU A 79 -2.84 24.28 -8.83
CA GLU A 79 -2.53 23.45 -9.99
C GLU A 79 -2.95 21.98 -9.77
N ILE A 80 -3.77 21.47 -10.69
CA ILE A 80 -4.16 20.06 -10.77
C ILE A 80 -3.32 19.43 -11.88
N PRO A 81 -2.52 18.39 -11.58
CA PRO A 81 -1.72 17.72 -12.59
C PRO A 81 -2.60 17.08 -13.68
N ALA A 82 -2.14 17.15 -14.94
CA ALA A 82 -2.77 16.40 -16.03
C ALA A 82 -2.62 14.90 -15.81
N THR A 83 -3.70 14.14 -16.08
CA THR A 83 -3.75 12.69 -15.90
C THR A 83 -3.95 11.98 -17.24
N PRO A 84 -3.44 10.74 -17.41
CA PRO A 84 -2.67 9.95 -16.45
C PRO A 84 -1.23 10.46 -16.29
N ARG A 85 -0.70 10.44 -15.06
CA ARG A 85 0.68 10.89 -14.76
C ARG A 85 1.74 9.82 -15.00
N LEU A 86 1.35 8.55 -14.99
CA LEU A 86 2.24 7.44 -15.28
C LEU A 86 2.43 7.28 -16.80
N ALA A 87 3.66 7.45 -17.27
CA ALA A 87 4.06 7.02 -18.61
C ALA A 87 4.21 5.49 -18.66
N SER A 88 3.95 4.90 -19.84
CA SER A 88 3.88 3.44 -20.03
C SER A 88 5.20 2.70 -19.81
N ASP A 89 6.31 3.43 -19.70
CA ASP A 89 7.68 2.94 -19.59
C ASP A 89 8.27 3.02 -18.16
N ILE A 90 7.57 3.65 -17.21
CA ILE A 90 8.04 3.77 -15.83
C ILE A 90 7.91 2.42 -15.13
N SER A 91 9.04 1.72 -14.99
CA SER A 91 9.17 0.47 -14.23
C SER A 91 9.99 0.62 -12.94
N ASP A 92 10.55 1.81 -12.70
CA ASP A 92 11.37 2.10 -11.52
C ASP A 92 10.49 2.45 -10.32
N ALA A 93 10.59 1.65 -9.26
CA ALA A 93 9.80 1.83 -8.04
C ALA A 93 10.10 3.17 -7.35
N ALA A 94 11.35 3.64 -7.37
CA ALA A 94 11.71 4.92 -6.75
C ALA A 94 11.08 6.11 -7.49
N ALA A 95 10.99 6.03 -8.82
CA ALA A 95 10.31 7.03 -9.62
C ALA A 95 8.79 7.03 -9.37
N ILE A 96 8.18 5.85 -9.23
CA ILE A 96 6.74 5.73 -8.93
C ILE A 96 6.44 6.25 -7.52
N GLU A 97 7.31 5.97 -6.54
CA GLU A 97 7.19 6.50 -5.17
C GLU A 97 7.27 8.03 -5.15
N ALA A 98 8.27 8.62 -5.82
CA ALA A 98 8.39 10.07 -5.92
C ALA A 98 7.15 10.71 -6.58
N LEU A 99 6.57 10.04 -7.59
CA LEU A 99 5.34 10.49 -8.25
C LEU A 99 4.12 10.41 -7.31
N ARG A 100 4.05 9.36 -6.47
CA ARG A 100 3.02 9.19 -5.44
C ARG A 100 3.13 10.27 -4.37
N ASP A 101 4.33 10.53 -3.86
CA ASP A 101 4.59 11.57 -2.86
C ASP A 101 4.26 12.98 -3.37
N GLU A 102 4.58 13.27 -4.65
CA GLU A 102 4.14 14.49 -5.31
C GLU A 102 2.62 14.59 -5.35
N GLY A 103 1.95 13.50 -5.73
CA GLY A 103 0.49 13.40 -5.75
C GLY A 103 -0.13 13.70 -4.39
N ASP A 104 0.38 13.10 -3.32
CA ASP A 104 -0.10 13.29 -1.95
C ASP A 104 0.01 14.76 -1.53
N ARG A 105 1.13 15.40 -1.86
CA ARG A 105 1.34 16.82 -1.56
C ARG A 105 0.34 17.70 -2.30
N ARG A 106 0.06 17.41 -3.58
CA ARG A 106 -0.93 18.15 -4.39
C ARG A 106 -2.35 17.92 -3.89
N LEU A 107 -2.73 16.70 -3.55
CA LEU A 107 -4.02 16.40 -2.93
C LEU A 107 -4.20 17.14 -1.60
N GLY A 108 -3.14 17.21 -0.78
CA GLY A 108 -3.15 18.00 0.46
C GLY A 108 -3.37 19.50 0.23
N GLN A 109 -2.74 20.08 -0.80
CA GLN A 109 -2.94 21.48 -1.18
C GLN A 109 -4.39 21.74 -1.65
N LEU A 110 -4.95 20.83 -2.47
CA LEU A 110 -6.33 20.92 -2.93
C LEU A 110 -7.32 20.77 -1.77
N LEU A 111 -7.02 19.92 -0.79
CA LEU A 111 -7.85 19.77 0.41
C LEU A 111 -7.86 21.05 1.24
N LEU A 112 -6.68 21.65 1.47
CA LEU A 112 -6.58 22.92 2.18
C LEU A 112 -7.34 24.03 1.47
N TRP A 113 -7.25 24.09 0.14
CA TRP A 113 -7.98 25.06 -0.67
C TRP A 113 -9.50 24.84 -0.60
N ALA A 114 -9.99 23.62 -0.82
CA ALA A 114 -11.43 23.30 -0.80
C ALA A 114 -12.05 23.54 0.59
N SER A 115 -11.26 23.35 1.65
CA SER A 115 -11.64 23.68 3.01
C SER A 115 -11.47 25.17 3.38
N GLY A 116 -11.00 26.01 2.45
CA GLY A 116 -10.79 27.44 2.64
C GLY A 116 -12.07 28.28 2.53
N ALA A 117 -12.03 29.50 3.05
CA ALA A 117 -13.15 30.45 2.97
C ALA A 117 -13.44 30.89 1.53
N ASP A 118 -12.39 31.15 0.75
CA ASP A 118 -12.50 31.66 -0.62
C ASP A 118 -13.17 30.65 -1.56
N ALA A 119 -12.77 29.37 -1.50
CA ALA A 119 -13.39 28.31 -2.28
C ALA A 119 -14.88 28.15 -1.94
N ARG A 120 -15.23 28.21 -0.65
CA ARG A 120 -16.62 28.12 -0.19
C ARG A 120 -17.46 29.35 -0.53
N ALA A 121 -16.83 30.53 -0.62
CA ALA A 121 -17.49 31.75 -1.05
C ALA A 121 -17.78 31.73 -2.56
N ALA A 122 -16.86 31.18 -3.36
CA ALA A 122 -17.04 31.02 -4.80
C ALA A 122 -18.12 29.99 -5.15
N ASN A 123 -18.03 28.79 -4.57
CA ASN A 123 -19.04 27.74 -4.75
C ASN A 123 -19.02 26.77 -3.57
N ARG A 124 -19.91 26.97 -2.61
CA ARG A 124 -19.99 26.17 -1.38
C ARG A 124 -20.20 24.69 -1.65
N ASP A 125 -21.10 24.35 -2.57
CA ASP A 125 -21.49 22.97 -2.83
C ASP A 125 -20.37 22.20 -3.53
N ALA A 126 -19.72 22.82 -4.52
CA ALA A 126 -18.56 22.24 -5.18
C ALA A 126 -17.39 22.08 -4.20
N ALA A 127 -17.08 23.09 -3.38
CA ALA A 127 -16.02 23.02 -2.38
C ALA A 127 -16.26 21.90 -1.36
N ALA A 128 -17.50 21.72 -0.88
CA ALA A 128 -17.86 20.66 0.04
C ALA A 128 -17.74 19.26 -0.59
N GLU A 129 -18.16 19.11 -1.85
CA GLU A 129 -18.06 17.83 -2.56
C GLU A 129 -16.60 17.46 -2.87
N ILE A 130 -15.77 18.44 -3.26
CA ILE A 130 -14.32 18.25 -3.44
C ILE A 130 -13.66 17.85 -2.13
N GLU A 131 -13.96 18.53 -1.02
CA GLU A 131 -13.42 18.16 0.30
C GLU A 131 -13.78 16.71 0.66
N ARG A 132 -15.03 16.31 0.44
CA ARG A 132 -15.50 14.95 0.72
C ARG A 132 -14.83 13.90 -0.19
N LEU A 133 -14.64 14.22 -1.46
CA LEU A 133 -13.91 13.38 -2.42
C LEU A 133 -12.46 13.17 -1.96
N LEU A 134 -11.75 14.25 -1.63
CA LEU A 134 -10.36 14.20 -1.20
C LEU A 134 -10.18 13.40 0.10
N ARG A 135 -11.07 13.56 1.08
CA ARG A 135 -11.07 12.76 2.31
C ARG A 135 -11.28 11.26 2.05
N ARG A 136 -12.17 10.91 1.11
CA ARG A 136 -12.37 9.50 0.70
C ARG A 136 -11.13 8.94 0.03
N SER A 137 -10.50 9.70 -0.86
CA SER A 137 -9.27 9.30 -1.54
C SER A 137 -8.15 8.96 -0.55
N ILE A 138 -7.98 9.74 0.52
CA ILE A 138 -7.03 9.43 1.60
C ILE A 138 -7.35 8.08 2.25
N CYS A 139 -8.63 7.83 2.59
CA CYS A 139 -9.04 6.55 3.16
C CYS A 139 -8.81 5.38 2.19
N ASP A 140 -9.03 5.57 0.90
CA ASP A 140 -8.84 4.54 -0.11
C ASP A 140 -7.36 4.23 -0.33
N GLN A 141 -6.48 5.23 -0.32
CA GLN A 141 -5.02 5.04 -0.34
C GLN A 141 -4.52 4.30 0.91
N LEU A 142 -5.04 4.63 2.10
CA LEU A 142 -4.72 3.92 3.35
C LEU A 142 -5.16 2.44 3.32
N LYS A 143 -6.26 2.11 2.64
CA LYS A 143 -6.68 0.70 2.48
C LYS A 143 -5.66 -0.10 1.68
N VAL A 144 -5.08 0.50 0.63
CA VAL A 144 -4.01 -0.14 -0.15
C VAL A 144 -2.81 -0.42 0.75
N GLU A 145 -2.40 0.56 1.57
CA GLU A 145 -1.27 0.39 2.50
C GLU A 145 -1.54 -0.70 3.56
N LEU A 146 -2.72 -0.67 4.17
CA LEU A 146 -3.12 -1.67 5.17
C LEU A 146 -3.19 -3.08 4.59
N ALA A 147 -3.62 -3.23 3.33
CA ALA A 147 -3.63 -4.53 2.65
C ALA A 147 -2.21 -5.10 2.42
N THR A 148 -1.21 -4.22 2.31
CA THR A 148 0.21 -4.60 2.17
C THR A 148 0.93 -4.79 3.50
N THR A 149 0.29 -4.49 4.63
CA THR A 149 0.87 -4.65 5.95
C THR A 149 0.81 -6.12 6.39
N PRO A 150 1.92 -6.73 6.87
CA PRO A 150 1.88 -8.10 7.34
C PRO A 150 0.93 -8.23 8.53
N LYS A 151 0.05 -9.25 8.49
CA LYS A 151 -0.88 -9.54 9.60
C LYS A 151 -0.11 -9.79 10.89
N SER A 152 -0.58 -9.20 11.99
CA SER A 152 0.07 -9.35 13.29
C SER A 152 0.14 -10.82 13.71
N MET A 153 1.19 -11.20 14.46
CA MET A 153 1.31 -12.56 15.01
C MET A 153 0.07 -13.00 15.79
N LEU A 154 -0.62 -12.07 16.47
CA LEU A 154 -1.86 -12.36 17.21
C LEU A 154 -3.02 -12.80 16.30
N GLN A 155 -3.15 -12.23 15.10
CA GLN A 155 -4.17 -12.66 14.13
C GLN A 155 -3.90 -14.06 13.59
N GLN A 156 -2.64 -14.46 13.47
CA GLN A 156 -2.28 -15.79 12.98
C GLN A 156 -2.44 -16.85 14.07
N ILE A 157 -2.08 -16.53 15.31
CA ILE A 157 -2.34 -17.40 16.48
C ILE A 157 -3.85 -17.60 16.68
N ALA A 158 -4.66 -16.54 16.51
CA ALA A 158 -6.12 -16.63 16.59
C ALA A 158 -6.76 -17.34 15.38
N GLY A 159 -6.08 -17.40 14.23
CA GLY A 159 -6.53 -18.11 13.02
C GLY A 159 -6.09 -19.58 12.97
N GLY A 160 -5.41 -20.09 13.99
CA GLY A 160 -4.85 -21.44 14.07
C GLY A 160 -5.85 -22.57 14.31
N GLU A 161 -7.16 -22.36 14.12
CA GLU A 161 -8.16 -23.42 14.19
C GLU A 161 -8.93 -23.58 12.88
N ARG A 162 -8.76 -24.77 12.28
CA ARG A 162 -9.53 -25.37 11.17
C ARG A 162 -9.06 -25.05 9.75
N ASP A 163 -7.96 -25.68 9.36
CA ASP A 163 -7.95 -26.39 8.08
C ASP A 163 -7.04 -27.62 8.20
N GLY A 164 -7.66 -28.77 8.47
CA GLY A 164 -6.97 -29.99 8.86
C GLY A 164 -7.91 -31.18 8.96
N GLY A 165 -8.49 -31.57 7.82
CA GLY A 165 -8.81 -32.96 7.50
C GLY A 165 -9.94 -33.62 8.27
N ALA A 166 -11.13 -33.63 7.66
CA ALA A 166 -12.01 -34.79 7.79
C ALA A 166 -11.25 -36.03 7.28
N ALA A 167 -10.80 -36.88 8.19
CA ALA A 167 -10.43 -38.25 7.88
C ALA A 167 -11.44 -39.17 8.58
N GLN A 168 -12.28 -39.77 7.76
CA GLN A 168 -13.10 -40.95 8.07
C GLN A 168 -12.17 -42.12 8.40
N GLY A 169 -12.56 -42.97 9.35
CA GLY A 169 -11.90 -44.23 9.70
C GLY A 169 -12.11 -44.61 11.15
#